data_AF-A0A7S6UHR4-F1
#
_entry.id   AF-A0A7S6UHR4-F1
#
_cell.length_a   1.000
_cell.length_b   1.000
_cell.length_c   1.000
_cell.angle_alpha   90.00
_cell.angle_beta   90.00
_cell.angle_gamma   90.00
#
_symmetry.space_group_name_H-M   'P 1'
#
loop_
_entity.id
_entity.type
_entity.pdbx_description
1 polymer ?
#
loop_
_entity_poly.entity_id
_entity_poly.type
_entity_poly.pdbx_seq_one_letter_code
_entity_poly.pdbx_strand_id
1 'polypeptide(L)'
;MKNTVVGLITPHFLRLIDLANQAETGVNVDWHVRNQVASTVEDLGHQYNARELLSAFVDGLEAAARDAGPGRKLYAGVLQKAASMTSVEIKRFD
;
A
#
# COMPACT_ATOMS: atom_id res chain seq x y z
N MET A 1 -21.80 10.20 5.86
CA MET A 1 -21.23 8.84 5.84
C MET A 1 -20.03 8.85 6.78
N LYS A 2 -19.94 7.93 7.76
CA LYS A 2 -18.72 7.81 8.57
C LYS A 2 -17.62 7.28 7.63
N ASN A 3 -16.58 8.07 7.39
CA ASN A 3 -15.39 7.55 6.71
C ASN A 3 -14.78 6.48 7.61
N THR A 4 -15.10 5.22 7.35
CA THR A 4 -14.49 4.09 8.04
C THR A 4 -13.05 3.98 7.58
N VAL A 5 -12.18 3.44 8.43
CA VAL A 5 -10.77 3.15 8.10
C VAL A 5 -10.67 2.46 6.73
N VAL A 6 -11.52 1.45 6.50
CA VAL A 6 -11.63 0.74 5.22
C VAL A 6 -11.93 1.69 4.06
N GLY A 7 -12.93 2.58 4.19
CA GLY A 7 -13.30 3.51 3.12
C GLY A 7 -12.18 4.49 2.76
N LEU A 8 -11.33 4.85 3.72
CA LEU A 8 -10.19 5.75 3.51
C LEU A 8 -9.00 5.03 2.85
N ILE A 9 -8.67 3.81 3.27
CA ILE A 9 -7.48 3.11 2.75
C ILE A 9 -7.75 2.40 1.41
N THR A 10 -8.99 1.99 1.14
CA THR A 10 -9.35 1.15 -0.02
C THR A 10 -8.90 1.74 -1.36
N PRO A 11 -9.09 3.04 -1.65
CA PRO A 11 -8.65 3.61 -2.92
C PRO A 11 -7.14 3.48 -3.13
N HIS A 12 -6.34 3.76 -2.10
CA HIS A 12 -4.89 3.64 -2.15
C HIS A 12 -4.45 2.18 -2.32
N PHE A 13 -5.17 1.27 -1.66
CA PHE A 13 -4.86 -0.15 -1.69
C PHE A 13 -5.09 -0.72 -3.08
N LEU A 14 -6.25 -0.46 -3.68
CA LEU A 14 -6.58 -0.93 -5.03
C LEU A 14 -5.60 -0.41 -6.10
N ARG A 15 -5.08 0.82 -5.94
CA ARG A 15 -4.04 1.35 -6.84
C ARG A 15 -2.75 0.53 -6.78
N LEU A 16 -2.30 0.12 -5.61
CA LEU A 16 -1.12 -0.74 -5.49
C LEU A 16 -1.37 -2.16 -6.01
N ILE A 17 -2.58 -2.69 -5.84
CA ILE A 17 -2.98 -3.98 -6.44
C ILE A 17 -2.90 -3.92 -7.96
N ASP A 18 -3.38 -2.84 -8.57
CA ASP A 18 -3.29 -2.62 -10.02
C ASP A 18 -1.82 -2.54 -10.49
N LEU A 19 -0.97 -1.77 -9.80
CA LEU A 19 0.46 -1.71 -10.11
C LEU A 19 1.15 -3.08 -9.97
N ALA A 20 0.79 -3.84 -8.94
CA ALA A 20 1.30 -5.19 -8.74
C ALA A 20 0.85 -6.15 -9.86
N ASN A 21 -0.38 -6.00 -10.38
CA ASN A 21 -0.85 -6.75 -11.55
C ASN A 21 -0.09 -6.37 -12.82
N GLN A 22 0.18 -5.08 -13.04
CA GLN A 22 0.96 -4.61 -14.20
C GLN A 22 2.42 -5.09 -14.14
N ALA A 23 2.99 -5.21 -12.94
CA ALA A 23 4.34 -5.77 -12.77
C ALA A 23 4.42 -7.22 -13.27
N GLU A 24 3.38 -8.03 -13.04
CA GLU A 24 3.31 -9.42 -13.52
C GLU A 24 3.27 -9.51 -15.05
N THR A 25 2.82 -8.46 -15.75
CA THR A 25 2.86 -8.39 -17.21
C THR A 25 4.18 -7.84 -17.75
N GLY A 26 5.19 -7.64 -16.90
CA GLY A 26 6.51 -7.13 -17.26
C GLY A 26 6.64 -5.61 -17.32
N VAL A 27 5.64 -4.86 -16.86
CA VAL A 27 5.72 -3.40 -16.77
C VAL A 27 6.62 -3.00 -15.60
N ASN A 28 7.53 -2.06 -15.84
CA ASN A 28 8.31 -1.47 -14.76
C ASN A 28 7.46 -0.47 -13.97
N VAL A 29 7.02 -0.88 -12.78
CA VAL A 29 6.15 -0.07 -11.92
C VAL A 29 6.87 0.65 -10.78
N ASP A 30 8.20 0.58 -10.70
CA ASP A 30 8.96 1.02 -9.53
C ASP A 30 8.72 2.50 -9.17
N TRP A 31 8.75 3.37 -10.17
CA TRP A 31 8.45 4.80 -9.96
C TRP A 31 7.00 5.01 -9.53
N HIS A 32 6.06 4.31 -10.17
CA HIS A 32 4.63 4.41 -9.85
C HIS A 32 4.32 3.94 -8.42
N VAL A 33 4.95 2.87 -7.95
CA VAL A 33 4.80 2.38 -6.58
C VAL A 33 5.31 3.42 -5.59
N ARG A 34 6.50 3.99 -5.82
CA ARG A 34 7.05 5.04 -4.95
C ARG A 34 6.15 6.27 -4.89
N ASN A 35 5.66 6.71 -6.05
CA ASN A 35 4.75 7.85 -6.14
C ASN A 35 3.42 7.58 -5.44
N GLN A 36 2.84 6.39 -5.63
CA GLN A 36 1.59 6.00 -5.00
C GLN A 36 1.74 5.91 -3.47
N VAL A 37 2.85 5.37 -2.97
CA VAL A 37 3.13 5.34 -1.53
C VAL A 37 3.26 6.75 -0.96
N ALA A 38 4.00 7.64 -1.64
CA ALA A 38 4.16 9.03 -1.20
C ALA A 38 2.81 9.76 -1.10
N SER A 39 1.98 9.69 -2.14
CA SER A 39 0.62 10.27 -2.13
C SER A 39 -0.26 9.63 -1.05
N THR A 40 -0.15 8.32 -0.82
CA THR A 40 -0.93 7.66 0.24
C THR A 40 -0.54 8.14 1.63
N VAL A 41 0.75 8.31 1.89
CA VAL A 41 1.26 8.83 3.17
C VAL A 41 0.85 10.29 3.37
N GLU A 42 0.87 11.10 2.31
CA GLU A 42 0.39 12.48 2.36
C GLU A 42 -1.12 12.54 2.65
N ASP A 43 -1.94 11.80 1.91
CA ASP A 43 -3.40 11.85 2.04
C ASP A 43 -3.90 11.31 3.39
N LEU A 44 -3.36 10.17 3.83
CA LEU A 44 -3.73 9.56 5.10
C LEU A 44 -3.04 10.23 6.30
N GLY A 45 -1.84 10.81 6.08
CA GLY A 45 -1.06 11.52 7.09
C GLY A 45 -1.73 12.77 7.65
N HIS A 46 -2.60 13.40 6.86
CA HIS A 46 -3.39 14.57 7.28
C HIS A 46 -4.62 14.21 8.13
N GLN A 47 -4.92 12.93 8.33
CA GLN A 47 -6.04 12.49 9.16
C GLN A 47 -5.65 12.43 10.65
N TYR A 48 -6.61 12.66 11.55
CA TYR A 48 -6.36 12.63 12.99
C TYR A 48 -5.93 11.24 13.50
N ASN A 49 -6.24 10.18 12.75
CA ASN A 49 -5.89 8.78 13.01
C ASN A 49 -4.88 8.25 11.96
N ALA A 50 -3.99 9.11 11.47
CA ALA A 50 -3.00 8.79 10.44
C ALA A 50 -2.23 7.49 10.72
N ARG A 51 -1.76 7.31 11.96
CA ARG A 51 -1.01 6.12 12.36
C ARG A 51 -1.83 4.84 12.19
N GLU A 52 -3.06 4.83 12.69
CA GLU A 52 -3.95 3.67 12.57
C GLU A 52 -4.29 3.38 11.11
N LEU A 53 -4.53 4.41 10.30
CA LEU A 53 -4.83 4.26 8.87
C LEU A 53 -3.64 3.66 8.11
N LEU A 54 -2.43 4.19 8.32
CA LEU A 54 -1.22 3.70 7.66
C LEU A 54 -0.85 2.28 8.14
N SER A 55 -1.07 1.97 9.42
CA SER A 55 -0.85 0.62 9.94
C SER A 55 -1.82 -0.39 9.31
N ALA A 56 -3.12 -0.07 9.27
CA ALA A 56 -4.12 -0.92 8.62
C ALA A 56 -3.86 -1.10 7.11
N PHE A 57 -3.34 -0.06 6.47
CA PHE A 57 -2.93 -0.13 5.07
C PHE A 57 -1.75 -1.07 4.84
N VAL A 58 -0.71 -0.99 5.68
CA VAL A 58 0.44 -1.92 5.67
C VAL A 58 -0.03 -3.35 5.89
N ASP A 59 -0.85 -3.60 6.91
CA ASP A 59 -1.38 -4.93 7.21
C ASP A 59 -2.13 -5.53 6.02
N GLY A 60 -2.93 -4.71 5.32
CA GLY A 60 -3.65 -5.12 4.12
C GLY A 60 -2.71 -5.51 2.97
N LEU A 61 -1.66 -4.73 2.73
CA LEU A 61 -0.66 -5.03 1.69
C LEU A 61 0.10 -6.34 1.98
N GLU A 62 0.49 -6.54 3.23
CA GLU A 62 1.18 -7.76 3.64
C GLU A 62 0.28 -8.99 3.55
N ALA A 63 -1.00 -8.86 3.94
CA ALA A 63 -1.98 -9.94 3.78
C ALA A 63 -2.15 -10.31 2.31
N ALA A 64 -2.36 -9.33 1.43
CA ALA A 64 -2.50 -9.57 0.00
C ALA A 64 -1.23 -10.16 -0.63
N ALA A 65 -0.04 -9.80 -0.15
CA ALA A 65 1.22 -10.41 -0.59
C ALA A 65 1.33 -11.88 -0.18
N ARG A 66 0.91 -12.23 1.05
CA ARG A 66 0.86 -13.61 1.53
C ARG A 66 -0.14 -14.47 0.75
N ASP A 67 -1.29 -13.89 0.41
CA ASP A 67 -2.39 -14.58 -0.29
C ASP A 67 -2.15 -14.74 -1.80
N ALA A 68 -1.14 -14.06 -2.37
CA ALA A 68 -0.85 -14.07 -3.81
C ALA A 68 -0.48 -15.45 -4.37
N GLY A 69 -0.14 -16.41 -3.51
CA GLY A 69 0.30 -17.75 -3.89
C GLY A 69 1.70 -17.80 -4.53
N PRO A 70 2.28 -19.00 -4.73
CA PRO A 70 3.67 -19.14 -5.14
C PRO A 70 3.98 -18.67 -6.58
N GLY A 71 2.95 -18.52 -7.43
CA GLY A 71 3.09 -18.12 -8.83
C GLY A 71 3.26 -16.63 -9.07
N ARG A 72 2.92 -15.78 -8.09
CA ARG A 72 2.82 -14.32 -8.25
C ARG A 72 3.91 -13.56 -7.49
N LYS A 73 5.17 -13.91 -7.77
CA LYS A 73 6.32 -13.40 -7.01
C LYS A 73 6.54 -11.90 -7.20
N LEU A 74 6.33 -11.37 -8.41
CA LEU A 74 6.52 -9.94 -8.67
C LEU A 74 5.42 -9.13 -8.00
N TYR A 75 4.18 -9.60 -8.09
CA TYR A 75 3.04 -9.03 -7.38
C TYR A 75 3.29 -8.97 -5.88
N ALA A 76 3.64 -10.10 -5.25
CA ALA A 76 3.91 -10.14 -3.82
C ALA A 76 5.09 -9.23 -3.45
N GLY A 77 6.15 -9.20 -4.26
CA GLY A 77 7.29 -8.32 -4.06
C GLY A 77 6.95 -6.83 -4.16
N VAL A 78 6.09 -6.43 -5.10
CA VAL A 78 5.61 -5.05 -5.22
C VAL A 78 4.83 -4.63 -3.99
N LEU A 79 3.91 -5.46 -3.51
CA LEU A 79 3.12 -5.15 -2.31
C LEU A 79 3.99 -5.09 -1.05
N GLN A 80 4.93 -6.03 -0.88
CA GLN A 80 5.90 -6.03 0.23
C GLN A 80 6.80 -4.79 0.21
N LYS A 81 7.24 -4.36 -0.98
CA LYS A 81 8.03 -3.14 -1.15
C LYS A 81 7.23 -1.91 -0.75
N ALA A 82 5.97 -1.80 -1.18
CA ALA A 82 5.09 -0.72 -0.79
C ALA A 82 4.86 -0.70 0.73
N ALA A 83 4.55 -1.86 1.33
CA ALA A 83 4.39 -2.01 2.78
C ALA A 83 5.65 -1.56 3.53
N SER A 84 6.82 -2.00 3.10
CA SER A 84 8.11 -1.63 3.72
C SER A 84 8.36 -0.12 3.67
N MET A 85 8.06 0.53 2.53
CA MET A 85 8.19 1.98 2.39
C MET A 85 7.22 2.73 3.31
N THR A 86 5.96 2.31 3.37
CA THR A 86 4.97 2.93 4.26
C THR A 86 5.33 2.74 5.73
N SER A 87 5.82 1.57 6.13
CA SER A 87 6.26 1.31 7.51
C SER A 87 7.41 2.20 7.97
N VAL A 88 8.28 2.66 7.07
CA VAL A 88 9.31 3.65 7.38
C VAL A 88 8.68 5.02 7.68
N GLU A 89 7.63 5.40 6.95
CA GLU A 89 6.93 6.67 7.13
C GLU A 89 6.09 6.70 8.42
N ILE A 90 5.51 5.56 8.85
CA ILE A 90 4.77 5.45 10.12
C ILE A 90 5.60 5.93 11.32
N LYS A 91 6.92 5.68 11.32
CA LYS A 91 7.84 6.10 12.39
C LYS A 91 7.93 7.62 12.57
N ARG A 92 7.45 8.41 11.60
CA ARG A 92 7.40 9.87 11.69
C ARG A 92 6.16 10.39 12.45
N PHE A 93 5.23 9.49 12.78
CA PHE A 93 4.01 9.77 13.54
C PHE A 93 4.09 9.26 14.99
N ASP A 94 5.26 8.82 15.45
CA ASP A 94 5.61 8.54 16.86
C ASP A 94 6.19 9.81 17.53
#